data_AF-H5TM09-F1
#
_entry.id   AF-H5TM09-F1
#
_cell.length_a   1.000
_cell.length_b   1.000
_cell.length_c   1.000
_cell.angle_alpha   90.00
_cell.angle_beta   90.00
_cell.angle_gamma   90.00
#
_symmetry.space_group_name_H-M   'P 1'
#
loop_
_entity.id
_entity.type
_entity.pdbx_description
1 polymer ?
#
loop_
_entity_poly.entity_id
_entity_poly.type
_entity_poly.pdbx_seq_one_letter_code
_entity_poly.pdbx_strand_id
1 'polypeptide(L)'
;MSASRTCARTRNRRVVLLAGVVLSVLVASLTLTPVASAAPTQVRCDLPAGSAAPASAAPSSVGIDKAKLDDAIAFAASRMRTHIEVYRNNCLIGRGPLNDVTGNTPWNLFSSTKSVVSMLAGIAYTQGKLDLGASIARYLPAGDVDRAHAAITVRDLLTQSSGLRQSIVTEALTAGLDVDPDIAKE
;
A
#
# COMPACT_ATOMS: atom_id res chain seq x y z
N MET A 1 42.99 39.98 82.54
CA MET A 1 42.18 38.75 82.52
C MET A 1 40.80 39.06 81.98
N SER A 2 40.35 38.19 81.08
CA SER A 2 38.96 37.89 80.70
C SER A 2 38.08 38.91 79.97
N ALA A 3 37.59 38.43 78.82
CA ALA A 3 36.61 38.97 77.91
C ALA A 3 35.17 38.65 78.33
N SER A 4 34.18 39.30 77.70
CA SER A 4 32.79 38.84 77.49
C SER A 4 32.13 39.72 76.40
N ARG A 5 32.26 39.39 75.11
CA ARG A 5 31.38 38.61 74.22
C ARG A 5 29.90 39.08 74.12
N THR A 6 29.63 39.59 72.92
CA THR A 6 28.38 39.98 72.25
C THR A 6 27.47 38.79 71.92
N CYS A 7 26.14 38.99 71.91
CA CYS A 7 25.16 38.02 71.44
C CYS A 7 24.42 38.49 70.15
N ALA A 8 24.60 37.70 69.10
CA ALA A 8 23.77 37.33 67.95
C ALA A 8 22.61 38.21 67.41
N ARG A 9 22.64 38.45 66.08
CA ARG A 9 21.42 38.58 65.24
C ARG A 9 21.69 38.17 63.78
N THR A 10 21.51 36.90 63.44
CA THR A 10 21.63 36.42 62.04
C THR A 10 20.68 35.24 61.78
N ARG A 11 19.40 35.50 61.49
CA ARG A 11 18.47 34.42 61.07
C ARG A 11 17.47 34.77 59.94
N ASN A 12 17.62 35.89 59.21
CA ASN A 12 16.63 36.26 58.19
C ASN A 12 17.13 36.40 56.73
N ARG A 13 18.42 36.19 56.43
CA ARG A 13 18.93 36.39 55.06
C ARG A 13 18.78 35.18 54.11
N ARG A 14 18.61 33.96 54.64
CA ARG A 14 18.60 32.74 53.81
C ARG A 14 17.26 32.46 53.12
N VAL A 15 16.14 32.93 53.66
CA VAL A 15 14.80 32.64 53.14
C VAL A 15 14.47 33.48 51.89
N VAL A 16 14.96 34.72 51.82
CA VAL A 16 14.70 35.63 50.68
C VAL A 16 15.44 35.21 49.41
N LEU A 17 16.64 34.63 49.54
CA LEU A 17 17.45 34.18 48.40
C LEU A 17 16.88 32.93 47.71
N LEU A 18 16.23 32.03 48.45
CA LEU A 18 15.65 30.80 47.88
C LEU A 18 14.37 31.06 47.08
N ALA A 19 13.56 32.05 47.49
CA ALA A 19 12.33 32.40 46.77
C ALA A 19 12.58 33.05 45.39
N GLY A 20 13.66 33.83 45.25
CA GLY A 20 14.01 34.48 43.98
C GLY A 20 14.51 33.51 42.90
N VAL A 21 15.22 32.45 43.29
CA VAL A 21 15.77 31.44 42.36
C VAL A 21 14.67 30.49 41.84
N VAL A 22 13.69 30.14 42.68
CA VAL A 22 12.57 29.28 42.24
C VAL A 22 11.65 30.00 41.23
N LEU A 23 11.42 31.31 41.40
CA LEU A 23 10.58 32.09 40.49
C LEU A 23 11.24 32.31 39.12
N SER A 24 12.57 32.43 39.07
CA SER A 24 13.32 32.63 37.81
C SER A 24 13.45 31.35 36.99
N VAL A 25 13.47 30.17 37.64
CA VAL A 25 13.45 28.86 36.94
C VAL A 25 12.05 28.55 36.36
N LEU A 26 10.96 28.99 37.00
CA LEU A 26 9.59 28.80 36.48
C LEU A 26 9.28 29.69 35.27
N VAL A 27 9.85 30.90 35.18
CA VAL A 27 9.63 31.80 34.03
C VAL A 27 10.44 31.37 32.81
N ALA A 28 11.65 30.82 33.00
CA ALA A 28 12.50 30.33 31.91
C ALA A 28 11.97 29.03 31.27
N SER A 29 11.10 28.29 31.95
CA SER A 29 10.50 27.04 31.44
C SER A 29 9.19 27.26 30.66
N LEU A 30 8.64 28.49 30.62
CA LEU A 30 7.43 28.82 29.85
C LEU A 30 7.71 29.26 28.39
N THR A 31 8.96 29.44 27.97
CA THR A 31 9.31 29.93 26.62
C THR A 31 9.75 28.85 25.63
N LEU A 32 9.76 27.58 26.02
CA LEU A 32 10.00 26.45 25.10
C LEU A 32 8.67 25.76 24.75
N THR A 33 7.80 26.45 24.01
CA THR A 33 6.74 25.75 23.29
C THR A 33 7.39 24.96 22.15
N PRO A 34 7.37 23.61 22.16
CA PRO A 34 7.81 22.85 21.01
C PRO A 34 6.93 23.22 19.83
N VAL A 35 7.51 23.89 18.84
CA VAL A 35 6.84 24.07 17.54
C VAL A 35 6.70 22.67 16.96
N ALA A 36 5.49 22.11 17.00
CA ALA A 36 5.17 20.90 16.28
C ALA A 36 5.39 21.20 14.79
N SER A 37 6.54 20.81 14.26
CA SER A 37 6.82 20.89 12.83
C SER A 37 5.86 19.89 12.18
N ALA A 38 4.81 20.41 11.54
CA ALA A 38 3.93 19.58 10.73
C ALA A 38 4.81 18.87 9.70
N ALA A 39 4.70 17.54 9.63
CA ALA A 39 5.42 16.79 8.61
C ALA A 39 5.11 17.43 7.25
N PRO A 40 6.12 17.66 6.39
CA PRO A 40 5.90 18.29 5.10
C PRO A 40 4.80 17.51 4.36
N THR A 41 3.80 18.24 3.87
CA THR A 41 2.69 17.65 3.13
C THR A 41 3.26 16.95 1.89
N GLN A 42 3.09 15.63 1.84
CA GLN A 42 3.56 14.84 0.71
C GLN A 42 2.73 15.16 -0.54
N VAL A 43 3.39 15.22 -1.68
CA VAL A 43 2.72 15.40 -2.97
C VAL A 43 1.77 14.24 -3.23
N ARG A 44 0.63 14.55 -3.85
CA ARG A 44 -0.31 13.59 -4.41
C ARG A 44 -0.70 14.07 -5.81
N CYS A 45 -0.62 13.17 -6.78
CA CYS A 45 -1.03 13.44 -8.13
C CYS A 45 -2.53 13.17 -8.30
N ASP A 46 -3.13 13.80 -9.29
CA ASP A 46 -4.48 13.44 -9.72
C ASP A 46 -4.47 12.05 -10.36
N LEU A 47 -5.59 11.34 -10.27
CA LEU A 47 -5.77 10.10 -11.02
C LEU A 47 -5.84 10.44 -12.52
N PRO A 48 -5.21 9.65 -13.39
CA PRO A 48 -5.29 9.89 -14.83
C PRO A 48 -6.74 9.79 -15.31
N ALA A 49 -7.13 10.70 -16.20
CA ALA A 49 -8.42 10.65 -16.87
C ALA A 49 -8.34 9.78 -18.13
N GLY A 50 -9.22 8.80 -18.26
CA GLY A 50 -9.26 7.91 -19.43
C GLY A 50 -7.93 7.19 -19.65
N SER A 51 -7.34 7.35 -20.85
CA SER A 51 -6.06 6.76 -21.24
C SER A 51 -4.86 7.67 -21.02
N ALA A 52 -5.01 8.77 -20.27
CA ALA A 52 -3.90 9.68 -20.00
C ALA A 52 -2.79 8.99 -19.17
N ALA A 53 -1.54 9.38 -19.41
CA ALA A 53 -0.42 8.91 -18.60
C ALA A 53 -0.53 9.48 -17.16
N PRO A 54 -0.14 8.70 -16.14
CA PRO A 54 -0.03 9.22 -14.78
C PRO A 54 0.99 10.36 -14.69
N ALA A 55 0.72 11.35 -13.85
CA ALA A 55 1.70 12.40 -13.57
C ALA A 55 2.89 11.84 -12.76
N SER A 56 4.07 12.42 -12.97
CA SER A 56 5.30 12.04 -12.26
C SER A 56 5.62 12.99 -11.12
N ALA A 57 6.27 12.47 -10.07
CA ALA A 57 6.79 13.27 -8.97
C ALA A 57 8.15 12.74 -8.51
N ALA A 58 8.95 13.60 -7.88
CA ALA A 58 10.21 13.16 -7.26
C ALA A 58 9.92 12.21 -6.09
N PRO A 59 10.67 11.10 -5.92
CA PRO A 59 10.46 10.17 -4.80
C PRO A 59 10.42 10.85 -3.43
N SER A 60 11.33 11.79 -3.18
CA SER A 60 11.41 12.52 -1.91
C SER A 60 10.15 13.35 -1.62
N SER A 61 9.49 13.88 -2.66
CA SER A 61 8.26 14.66 -2.53
C SER A 61 7.06 13.83 -2.05
N VAL A 62 7.11 12.51 -2.23
CA VAL A 62 6.09 11.55 -1.73
C VAL A 62 6.59 10.73 -0.53
N GLY A 63 7.70 11.16 0.10
CA GLY A 63 8.29 10.52 1.26
C GLY A 63 9.02 9.21 0.97
N ILE A 64 9.56 9.04 -0.23
CA ILE A 64 10.40 7.90 -0.61
C ILE A 64 11.85 8.33 -0.74
N ASP A 65 12.74 7.57 -0.10
CA ASP A 65 14.19 7.69 -0.27
C ASP A 65 14.56 7.29 -1.70
N LYS A 66 15.17 8.23 -2.45
CA LYS A 66 15.51 8.00 -3.86
C LYS A 66 16.56 6.90 -4.02
N ALA A 67 17.60 6.87 -3.20
CA ALA A 67 18.68 5.90 -3.34
C ALA A 67 18.15 4.47 -3.12
N LYS A 68 17.31 4.27 -2.10
CA LYS A 68 16.68 2.96 -1.85
C LYS A 68 15.71 2.55 -2.97
N LEU A 69 15.00 3.50 -3.56
CA LEU A 69 14.14 3.23 -4.71
C LEU A 69 14.97 2.81 -5.93
N ASP A 70 16.05 3.54 -6.23
CA ASP A 70 16.96 3.23 -7.32
C ASP A 70 17.58 1.83 -7.14
N ASP A 71 18.02 1.49 -5.92
CA ASP A 71 18.56 0.16 -5.58
C ASP A 71 17.53 -0.95 -5.81
N ALA A 72 16.27 -0.74 -5.41
CA ALA A 72 15.20 -1.71 -5.62
C ALA A 72 14.87 -1.90 -7.11
N ILE A 73 14.88 -0.83 -7.90
CA ILE A 73 14.68 -0.88 -9.36
C ILE A 73 15.86 -1.62 -10.01
N ALA A 74 17.10 -1.31 -9.63
CA ALA A 74 18.29 -1.98 -10.15
C ALA A 74 18.28 -3.47 -9.82
N PHE A 75 17.87 -3.83 -8.59
CA PHE A 75 17.70 -5.22 -8.19
C PHE A 75 16.67 -5.93 -9.09
N ALA A 76 15.48 -5.35 -9.29
CA ALA A 76 14.45 -5.94 -10.13
C ALA A 76 14.91 -6.07 -11.60
N ALA A 77 15.56 -5.04 -12.13
CA ALA A 77 16.11 -5.05 -13.49
C ALA A 77 17.17 -6.15 -13.68
N SER A 78 17.98 -6.44 -12.65
CA SER A 78 18.95 -7.54 -12.68
C SER A 78 18.33 -8.95 -12.72
N ARG A 79 17.01 -9.07 -12.50
CA ARG A 79 16.26 -10.34 -12.42
C ARG A 79 15.25 -10.51 -13.55
N MET A 80 15.64 -10.08 -14.75
CA MET A 80 14.85 -10.20 -15.99
C MET A 80 13.48 -9.51 -15.94
N ARG A 81 13.33 -8.46 -15.13
CA ARG A 81 12.15 -7.59 -15.17
C ARG A 81 12.41 -6.48 -16.18
N THR A 82 11.70 -6.54 -17.30
CA THR A 82 11.92 -5.69 -18.48
C THR A 82 11.05 -4.44 -18.49
N HIS A 83 10.01 -4.39 -17.66
CA HIS A 83 9.17 -3.22 -17.45
C HIS A 83 8.87 -3.08 -15.96
N ILE A 84 9.25 -1.95 -15.37
CA ILE A 84 9.11 -1.67 -13.94
C ILE A 84 8.58 -0.26 -13.78
N GLU A 85 7.46 -0.09 -13.10
CA GLU A 85 6.93 1.22 -12.71
C GLU A 85 6.56 1.20 -11.24
N VAL A 86 6.90 2.26 -10.52
CA VAL A 86 6.61 2.40 -9.10
C VAL A 86 5.75 3.63 -8.91
N TYR A 87 4.60 3.43 -8.27
CA TYR A 87 3.63 4.49 -8.01
C TYR A 87 3.45 4.72 -6.50
N ARG A 88 3.31 5.98 -6.10
CA ARG A 88 2.93 6.36 -4.73
C ARG A 88 2.17 7.67 -4.76
N ASN A 89 1.12 7.77 -3.94
CA ASN A 89 0.23 8.94 -3.91
C ASN A 89 -0.26 9.32 -5.32
N ASN A 90 -0.65 8.33 -6.12
CA ASN A 90 -1.04 8.45 -7.53
C ASN A 90 0.04 8.97 -8.49
N CYS A 91 1.26 9.24 -8.02
CA CYS A 91 2.35 9.71 -8.86
C CYS A 91 3.20 8.54 -9.34
N LEU A 92 3.68 8.59 -10.59
CA LEU A 92 4.79 7.77 -11.06
C LEU A 92 6.09 8.32 -10.46
N ILE A 93 6.80 7.50 -9.70
CA ILE A 93 7.99 7.94 -8.95
C ILE A 93 9.26 7.19 -9.34
N GLY A 94 9.15 6.12 -10.12
CA GLY A 94 10.31 5.37 -10.60
C GLY A 94 9.95 4.51 -11.81
N ARG A 95 10.91 4.36 -12.73
CA ARG A 95 10.81 3.55 -13.93
C ARG A 95 12.07 2.70 -14.10
N GLY A 96 11.91 1.51 -14.68
CA GLY A 96 13.03 0.65 -15.06
C GLY A 96 13.79 1.17 -16.28
N PRO A 97 15.05 0.73 -16.48
CA PRO A 97 15.92 1.22 -17.57
C PRO A 97 15.44 0.81 -18.97
N LEU A 98 14.56 -0.18 -19.08
CA LEU A 98 14.04 -0.69 -20.36
C LEU A 98 12.60 -0.23 -20.67
N ASN A 99 11.98 0.58 -19.81
CA ASN A 99 10.57 0.93 -19.95
C ASN A 99 10.23 1.63 -21.28
N ASP A 100 11.14 2.45 -21.81
CA ASP A 100 10.88 3.22 -23.04
C ASP A 100 10.82 2.33 -24.28
N VAL A 101 11.44 1.15 -24.23
CA VAL A 101 11.37 0.15 -25.32
C VAL A 101 10.33 -0.94 -25.07
N THR A 102 9.90 -1.15 -23.82
CA THR A 102 8.94 -2.22 -23.47
C THR A 102 7.52 -1.73 -23.23
N GLY A 103 7.28 -0.43 -23.05
CA GLY A 103 5.98 0.10 -22.62
C GLY A 103 4.81 -0.09 -23.60
N ASN A 104 5.09 -0.31 -24.89
CA ASN A 104 4.07 -0.56 -25.92
C ASN A 104 4.10 -2.01 -26.45
N THR A 105 4.81 -2.90 -25.77
CA THR A 105 4.90 -4.32 -26.17
C THR A 105 3.76 -5.11 -25.54
N PRO A 106 2.85 -5.71 -26.32
CA PRO A 106 1.84 -6.61 -25.78
C PRO A 106 2.50 -7.78 -25.03
N TRP A 107 1.97 -8.12 -23.86
CA TRP A 107 2.50 -9.19 -23.03
C TRP A 107 1.39 -10.06 -22.47
N ASN A 108 1.64 -11.38 -22.38
CA ASN A 108 0.70 -12.28 -21.75
C ASN A 108 0.78 -12.09 -20.21
N LEU A 109 -0.31 -11.61 -19.63
CA LEU A 109 -0.41 -11.31 -18.20
C LEU A 109 -0.62 -12.55 -17.32
N PHE A 110 -0.95 -13.70 -17.94
CA PHE A 110 -1.26 -14.96 -17.27
C PHE A 110 -2.22 -14.75 -16.09
N SER A 111 -1.88 -15.28 -14.91
CA SER A 111 -2.73 -15.18 -13.72
C SER A 111 -2.96 -13.75 -13.22
N SER A 112 -2.19 -12.75 -13.66
CA SER A 112 -2.48 -11.35 -13.33
C SER A 112 -3.83 -10.89 -13.91
N THR A 113 -4.32 -11.55 -14.96
CA THR A 113 -5.67 -11.35 -15.53
C THR A 113 -6.77 -11.58 -14.48
N LYS A 114 -6.55 -12.43 -13.49
CA LYS A 114 -7.52 -12.69 -12.40
C LYS A 114 -7.87 -11.43 -11.60
N SER A 115 -6.94 -10.47 -11.49
CA SER A 115 -7.21 -9.18 -10.84
C SER A 115 -8.25 -8.36 -11.62
N VAL A 116 -8.18 -8.36 -12.96
CA VAL A 116 -9.16 -7.69 -13.82
C VAL A 116 -10.53 -8.36 -13.71
N VAL A 117 -10.56 -9.69 -13.75
CA VAL A 117 -11.80 -10.47 -13.56
C VAL A 117 -12.42 -10.22 -12.18
N SER A 118 -11.60 -10.17 -11.13
CA SER A 118 -12.06 -9.89 -9.76
C SER A 118 -12.67 -8.49 -9.64
N MET A 119 -12.08 -7.49 -10.30
CA MET A 119 -12.65 -6.13 -10.37
C MET A 119 -14.01 -6.14 -11.08
N LEU A 120 -14.14 -6.82 -12.21
CA LEU A 120 -15.41 -6.95 -12.93
C LEU A 120 -16.48 -7.67 -12.09
N ALA A 121 -16.10 -8.72 -11.36
CA ALA A 121 -16.99 -9.42 -10.44
C ALA A 121 -17.48 -8.50 -9.32
N GLY A 122 -16.61 -7.64 -8.76
CA GLY A 122 -16.98 -6.62 -7.78
C GLY A 122 -17.99 -5.59 -8.34
N ILE A 123 -17.81 -5.16 -9.59
CA ILE A 123 -18.76 -4.28 -10.29
C ILE A 123 -20.11 -4.99 -10.47
N ALA A 124 -20.12 -6.23 -10.97
CA ALA A 124 -21.34 -6.99 -11.18
C ALA A 124 -22.10 -7.26 -9.87
N TYR A 125 -21.38 -7.54 -8.78
CA TYR A 125 -21.94 -7.68 -7.44
C TYR A 125 -22.59 -6.39 -6.97
N THR A 126 -21.90 -5.26 -7.11
CA THR A 126 -22.42 -3.92 -6.73
C THR A 126 -23.69 -3.57 -7.54
N GLN A 127 -23.77 -4.01 -8.79
CA GLN A 127 -24.93 -3.83 -9.66
C GLN A 127 -26.06 -4.84 -9.42
N GLY A 128 -25.92 -5.78 -8.46
CA GLY A 128 -26.91 -6.83 -8.21
C GLY A 128 -27.01 -7.89 -9.32
N LYS A 129 -26.05 -7.92 -10.26
CA LYS A 129 -26.00 -8.88 -11.37
C LYS A 129 -25.29 -10.19 -10.99
N LEU A 130 -24.53 -10.16 -9.91
CA LEU A 130 -23.79 -11.30 -9.38
C LEU A 130 -24.04 -11.37 -7.87
N ASP A 131 -24.30 -12.56 -7.36
CA ASP A 131 -24.45 -12.85 -5.93
C ASP A 131 -23.32 -13.79 -5.53
N LEU A 132 -22.49 -13.34 -4.58
CA LEU A 132 -21.33 -14.09 -4.11
C LEU A 132 -21.70 -15.40 -3.41
N GLY A 133 -22.87 -15.45 -2.76
CA GLY A 133 -23.36 -16.65 -2.07
C GLY A 133 -24.12 -17.62 -2.96
N ALA A 134 -24.43 -17.22 -4.21
CA ALA A 134 -25.15 -18.07 -5.13
C ALA A 134 -24.24 -19.17 -5.71
N SER A 135 -24.83 -20.32 -5.97
CA SER A 135 -24.21 -21.39 -6.75
C SER A 135 -23.82 -20.90 -8.15
N ILE A 136 -22.70 -21.39 -8.67
CA ILE A 136 -22.27 -21.12 -10.04
C ILE A 136 -23.28 -21.60 -11.09
N ALA A 137 -24.07 -22.63 -10.78
CA ALA A 137 -25.12 -23.16 -11.66
C ALA A 137 -26.23 -22.14 -11.98
N ARG A 138 -26.35 -21.07 -11.17
CA ARG A 138 -27.28 -19.96 -11.46
C ARG A 138 -26.89 -19.17 -12.70
N TYR A 139 -25.59 -19.08 -13.01
CA TYR A 139 -25.05 -18.19 -14.04
C TYR A 139 -24.56 -18.92 -15.29
N LEU A 140 -24.41 -20.24 -15.21
CA LEU A 140 -23.99 -21.09 -16.32
C LEU A 140 -25.21 -21.70 -17.03
N PRO A 141 -25.09 -22.11 -18.31
CA PRO A 141 -26.19 -22.74 -19.03
C PRO A 141 -26.69 -24.00 -18.31
N ALA A 142 -27.99 -24.27 -18.45
CA ALA A 142 -28.62 -25.43 -17.81
C ALA A 142 -28.00 -26.74 -18.33
N GLY A 143 -27.58 -27.60 -17.40
CA GLY A 143 -26.95 -28.88 -17.72
C GLY A 143 -25.42 -28.86 -17.82
N ASP A 144 -24.79 -27.68 -17.75
CA ASP A 144 -23.33 -27.56 -17.79
C ASP A 144 -22.66 -27.74 -16.41
N VAL A 145 -23.44 -27.76 -15.32
CA VAL A 145 -22.92 -27.97 -13.96
C VAL A 145 -23.50 -29.25 -13.38
N ASP A 146 -22.63 -30.21 -13.06
CA ASP A 146 -23.04 -31.44 -12.41
C ASP A 146 -23.43 -31.23 -10.93
N ARG A 147 -23.92 -32.29 -10.28
CA ARG A 147 -24.37 -32.23 -8.90
C ARG A 147 -23.25 -31.91 -7.90
N ALA A 148 -22.03 -32.39 -8.14
CA ALA A 148 -20.89 -32.15 -7.26
C ALA A 148 -20.47 -30.67 -7.31
N HIS A 149 -20.46 -30.09 -8.50
CA HIS A 149 -20.05 -28.71 -8.74
C HIS A 149 -21.16 -27.68 -8.46
N ALA A 150 -22.42 -28.11 -8.38
CA ALA A 150 -23.54 -27.22 -8.01
C ALA A 150 -23.43 -26.64 -6.58
N ALA A 151 -22.61 -27.23 -5.70
CA ALA A 151 -22.34 -26.70 -4.37
C ALA A 151 -21.34 -25.53 -4.36
N ILE A 152 -20.58 -25.33 -5.45
CA ILE A 152 -19.59 -24.26 -5.56
C ILE A 152 -20.31 -22.92 -5.69
N THR A 153 -19.92 -21.96 -4.87
CA THR A 153 -20.42 -20.58 -4.94
C THR A 153 -19.50 -19.69 -5.78
N VAL A 154 -20.02 -18.55 -6.22
CA VAL A 154 -19.20 -17.50 -6.84
C VAL A 154 -18.06 -17.07 -5.92
N ARG A 155 -18.30 -16.97 -4.60
CA ARG A 155 -17.27 -16.65 -3.62
C ARG A 155 -16.13 -17.66 -3.66
N ASP A 156 -16.45 -18.95 -3.70
CA ASP A 156 -15.43 -20.01 -3.71
C ASP A 156 -14.48 -19.91 -4.90
N LEU A 157 -14.99 -19.50 -6.07
CA LEU A 157 -14.14 -19.25 -7.24
C LEU A 157 -13.24 -18.02 -7.03
N LEU A 158 -13.80 -16.90 -6.54
CA LEU A 158 -13.05 -15.66 -6.33
C LEU A 158 -11.98 -15.78 -5.23
N THR A 159 -12.19 -16.67 -4.26
CA THR A 159 -11.22 -16.95 -3.18
C THR A 159 -10.38 -18.18 -3.41
N GLN A 160 -10.51 -18.84 -4.58
CA GLN A 160 -9.81 -20.08 -4.92
C GLN A 160 -9.98 -21.19 -3.84
N SER A 161 -11.19 -21.32 -3.29
CA SER A 161 -11.55 -22.31 -2.26
C SER A 161 -12.58 -23.34 -2.73
N SER A 162 -12.87 -23.40 -4.04
CA SER A 162 -13.85 -24.33 -4.61
C SER A 162 -13.42 -25.80 -4.61
N GLY A 163 -12.12 -26.08 -4.43
CA GLY A 163 -11.56 -27.43 -4.55
C GLY A 163 -11.32 -27.89 -6.00
N LEU A 164 -11.63 -27.05 -7.00
CA LEU A 164 -11.31 -27.33 -8.40
C LEU A 164 -9.79 -27.50 -8.58
N ARG A 165 -9.40 -28.50 -9.38
CA ARG A 165 -8.01 -28.76 -9.69
C ARG A 165 -7.59 -27.91 -10.89
N GLN A 166 -6.44 -27.24 -10.78
CA GLN A 166 -5.87 -26.55 -11.93
C GLN A 166 -5.30 -27.60 -12.90
N SER A 167 -5.84 -27.68 -14.11
CA SER A 167 -5.17 -28.42 -15.18
C SER A 167 -4.10 -27.53 -15.82
N ILE A 168 -2.95 -27.43 -15.15
CA ILE A 168 -1.78 -26.66 -15.64
C ILE A 168 -1.35 -27.13 -17.04
N VAL A 169 -1.51 -28.42 -17.34
CA VAL A 169 -1.17 -28.98 -18.65
C VAL A 169 -2.13 -28.47 -19.72
N THR A 170 -3.44 -28.48 -19.44
CA THR A 170 -4.43 -27.92 -20.37
C THR A 170 -4.22 -26.42 -20.49
N GLU A 171 -4.03 -25.68 -19.39
CA GLU A 171 -3.80 -24.22 -19.38
C GLU A 171 -2.54 -23.82 -20.18
N ALA A 172 -1.46 -24.59 -20.08
CA ALA A 172 -0.23 -24.35 -20.85
C ALA A 172 -0.40 -24.67 -22.34
N LEU A 173 -1.13 -25.75 -22.67
CA LEU A 173 -1.46 -26.11 -24.05
C LEU A 173 -2.40 -25.08 -24.68
N THR A 174 -3.43 -24.63 -23.97
CA THR A 174 -4.35 -23.60 -24.44
C THR A 174 -3.70 -22.23 -24.52
N ALA A 175 -2.81 -21.86 -23.59
CA ALA A 175 -2.02 -20.64 -23.71
C ALA A 175 -1.04 -20.66 -24.90
N GLY A 176 -0.61 -21.86 -25.33
CA GLY A 176 0.19 -22.05 -26.52
C GLY A 176 -0.61 -22.15 -27.83
N LEU A 177 -1.91 -22.47 -27.75
CA LEU A 177 -2.77 -22.78 -28.92
C LEU A 177 -3.98 -21.85 -29.07
N ASP A 178 -4.21 -20.92 -28.14
CA ASP A 178 -5.37 -20.00 -28.08
C ASP A 178 -6.74 -20.71 -28.13
N VAL A 179 -6.91 -21.76 -27.32
CA VAL A 179 -8.15 -22.57 -27.26
C VAL A 179 -8.77 -22.48 -25.87
N ASP A 180 -10.09 -22.49 -25.73
CA ASP A 180 -10.79 -22.37 -24.45
C ASP A 180 -10.84 -23.73 -23.68
N PRO A 181 -10.25 -23.86 -22.48
CA PRO A 181 -10.39 -25.04 -21.65
C PRO A 181 -11.71 -24.98 -20.86
N ASP A 182 -12.79 -25.56 -21.40
CA ASP A 182 -14.06 -25.71 -20.68
C ASP A 182 -13.90 -26.74 -19.55
N ILE A 183 -13.66 -26.22 -18.34
CA ILE A 183 -13.50 -27.00 -17.10
C ILE A 183 -14.82 -27.21 -16.35
N ALA A 184 -15.97 -26.77 -16.89
CA ALA A 184 -17.25 -26.89 -16.17
C ALA A 184 -17.76 -28.34 -16.10
N LYS A 185 -17.20 -29.24 -16.92
CA LYS A 185 -17.68 -30.63 -17.13
C LYS A 185 -16.69 -31.71 -16.71
N GLU A 186 -15.51 -31.34 -16.20
CA GLU A 186 -14.48 -32.26 -15.69
C GLU A 186 -14.68 -32.55 -14.20
#